data_AF-A0A9D2C0W9-F1
#
_entry.id   AF-A0A9D2C0W9-F1
#
_cell.length_a   1.000
_cell.length_b   1.000
_cell.length_c   1.000
_cell.angle_alpha   90.00
_cell.angle_beta   90.00
_cell.angle_gamma   90.00
#
_symmetry.space_group_name_H-M   'P 1'
#
loop_
_entity.id
_entity.type
_entity.pdbx_description
1 polymer ?
#
loop_
_entity_poly.entity_id
_entity_poly.type
_entity_poly.pdbx_seq_one_letter_code
_entity_poly.pdbx_strand_id
1 'polypeptide(L)'
;MQFLNVDQEHGVSGVSRTGSSGNYRLSWNSVGLNAFLVVSGRNMESLLLSPEKGNHLSDLLEEEEYRISSQGSVDFMEEHVEVRVVEFSKMKQQGGFPIPERPRAYAVYGLEYEGEECRIYIPSGHNTFRFSVEVNLEDMPVRGEKGLFRKTPYYTGYHRIRLTKEIPDMEEGTVFYTVDSQPFRYPVPAEIMNKGGSFYIRCPENARIDFSSGNNSGVRIFVQKKN
;
A
#
# COMPACT_ATOMS: atom_id res chain seq x y z
N MET A 1 1.50 16.65 -23.43
CA MET A 1 2.11 16.71 -22.08
C MET A 1 3.62 16.91 -22.19
N GLN A 2 4.25 17.63 -21.28
CA GLN A 2 5.70 17.86 -21.25
C GLN A 2 6.30 17.47 -19.89
N PHE A 3 7.46 16.82 -19.90
CA PHE A 3 8.20 16.41 -18.70
C PHE A 3 9.46 17.26 -18.55
N LEU A 4 9.62 17.91 -17.41
CA LEU A 4 10.68 18.90 -17.18
C LEU A 4 11.47 18.57 -15.90
N ASN A 5 12.78 18.46 -16.01
CA ASN A 5 13.67 18.39 -14.85
C ASN A 5 13.73 19.75 -14.16
N VAL A 6 13.80 19.77 -12.82
CA VAL A 6 13.91 21.01 -12.05
C VAL A 6 15.04 20.95 -11.03
N ASP A 7 15.90 21.98 -11.06
CA ASP A 7 17.09 22.07 -10.20
C ASP A 7 16.89 22.93 -8.93
N GLN A 8 16.10 24.01 -8.99
CA GLN A 8 15.67 24.81 -7.83
C GLN A 8 14.73 25.95 -8.30
N GLU A 9 13.46 25.91 -7.89
CA GLU A 9 12.49 27.03 -7.72
C GLU A 9 11.01 26.61 -7.89
N HIS A 10 10.70 25.47 -8.52
CA HIS A 10 9.33 24.91 -8.58
C HIS A 10 9.21 23.60 -7.78
N GLY A 11 10.13 23.42 -6.83
CA GLY A 11 10.39 22.15 -6.17
C GLY A 11 9.54 21.92 -4.93
N VAL A 12 9.07 20.68 -4.84
CA VAL A 12 8.81 19.95 -3.60
C VAL A 12 9.86 20.28 -2.54
N SER A 13 9.52 21.08 -1.54
CA SER A 13 10.47 21.44 -0.47
C SER A 13 10.42 20.49 0.73
N GLY A 14 9.48 19.55 0.77
CA GLY A 14 9.44 18.53 1.80
C GLY A 14 8.19 17.65 1.76
N VAL A 15 8.36 16.43 2.28
CA VAL A 15 7.30 15.42 2.41
C VAL A 15 7.22 14.96 3.85
N SER A 16 6.11 15.22 4.53
CA SER A 16 5.91 14.76 5.90
C SER A 16 4.76 13.78 6.02
N ARG A 17 5.02 12.62 6.62
CA ARG A 17 4.00 11.65 7.03
C ARG A 17 3.39 12.08 8.36
N THR A 18 2.08 12.22 8.40
CA THR A 18 1.34 12.29 9.67
C THR A 18 0.40 11.10 9.79
N GLY A 19 0.60 10.25 10.80
CA GLY A 19 -0.30 9.12 11.10
C GLY A 19 0.42 7.80 11.42
N SER A 20 -0.14 7.06 12.37
CA SER A 20 0.33 5.74 12.81
C SER A 20 -0.30 4.58 12.03
N SER A 21 -1.53 4.73 11.51
CA SER A 21 -2.32 3.59 11.01
C SER A 21 -3.54 4.05 10.19
N GLY A 22 -3.58 3.77 8.88
CA GLY A 22 -4.67 4.13 7.96
C GLY A 22 -4.74 5.62 7.54
N ASN A 23 -5.00 5.88 6.25
CA ASN A 23 -4.98 7.19 5.58
C ASN A 23 -3.72 8.02 5.89
N TYR A 24 -2.60 7.68 5.23
CA TYR A 24 -1.41 8.52 5.29
C TYR A 24 -1.74 9.89 4.72
N ARG A 25 -1.28 10.95 5.37
CA ARG A 25 -1.24 12.28 4.78
C ARG A 25 0.20 12.57 4.40
N LEU A 26 0.40 12.84 3.11
CA LEU A 26 1.62 13.47 2.63
C LEU A 26 1.37 14.97 2.61
N SER A 27 2.06 15.69 3.49
CA SER A 27 2.15 17.14 3.39
C SER A 27 3.21 17.49 2.35
N TRP A 28 2.93 18.51 1.55
CA TRP A 28 3.83 18.98 0.51
C TRP A 28 3.87 20.50 0.51
N ASN A 29 5.08 21.04 0.38
CA ASN A 29 5.27 22.48 0.25
C ASN A 29 5.88 22.77 -1.12
N SER A 30 5.10 23.41 -1.99
CA SER A 30 5.53 23.86 -3.32
C SER A 30 5.20 25.34 -3.49
N VAL A 31 6.03 26.03 -4.27
CA VAL A 31 5.80 27.40 -4.73
C VAL A 31 5.41 27.33 -6.20
N GLY A 32 4.36 28.05 -6.61
CA GLY A 32 3.95 28.18 -8.02
C GLY A 32 3.05 27.06 -8.58
N LEU A 33 3.06 25.85 -7.99
CA LEU A 33 2.29 24.73 -8.55
C LEU A 33 0.78 24.78 -8.23
N ASN A 34 -0.03 24.39 -9.22
CA ASN A 34 -1.49 24.30 -9.11
C ASN A 34 -1.97 22.93 -8.61
N ALA A 35 -1.25 21.87 -8.98
CA ALA A 35 -1.62 20.50 -8.63
C ALA A 35 -0.38 19.59 -8.49
N PHE A 36 -0.65 18.35 -8.11
CA PHE A 36 0.33 17.26 -8.06
C PHE A 36 -0.18 16.06 -8.83
N LEU A 37 0.73 15.35 -9.47
CA LEU A 37 0.50 14.03 -10.02
C LEU A 37 1.02 12.99 -9.02
N VAL A 38 0.12 12.16 -8.50
CA VAL A 38 0.44 11.06 -7.60
C VAL A 38 0.37 9.76 -8.39
N VAL A 39 1.51 9.11 -8.55
CA VAL A 39 1.66 7.81 -9.20
C VAL A 39 1.82 6.75 -8.11
N SER A 40 1.03 5.69 -8.15
CA SER A 40 1.11 4.59 -7.18
C SER A 40 1.16 3.24 -7.87
N GLY A 41 1.93 2.30 -7.34
CA GLY A 41 2.04 0.96 -7.91
C GLY A 41 2.83 0.02 -7.01
N ARG A 42 3.20 -1.16 -7.49
CA ARG A 42 3.79 -2.21 -6.64
C ARG A 42 5.29 -2.04 -6.38
N ASN A 43 6.03 -1.62 -7.40
CA ASN A 43 7.47 -1.41 -7.31
C ASN A 43 7.81 0.07 -7.54
N MET A 44 9.01 0.51 -7.13
CA MET A 44 9.39 1.92 -7.27
C MET A 44 9.79 2.28 -8.70
N GLU A 45 10.40 1.34 -9.43
CA GLU A 45 10.95 1.55 -10.78
C GLU A 45 9.84 1.89 -11.79
N SER A 46 8.68 1.23 -11.66
CA SER A 46 7.51 1.45 -12.51
C SER A 46 6.82 2.79 -12.27
N LEU A 47 7.26 3.59 -11.29
CA LEU A 47 6.66 4.88 -10.95
C LEU A 47 7.51 6.06 -11.41
N LEU A 48 8.71 5.78 -11.94
CA LEU A 48 9.68 6.80 -12.33
C LEU A 48 9.35 7.34 -13.71
N LEU A 49 9.12 8.66 -13.76
CA LEU A 49 9.00 9.40 -15.01
C LEU A 49 10.36 9.86 -15.48
N SER A 50 10.51 9.99 -16.79
CA SER A 50 11.71 10.55 -17.42
C SER A 50 11.31 11.59 -18.47
N PRO A 51 12.08 12.68 -18.61
CA PRO A 51 11.95 13.57 -19.75
C PRO A 51 12.59 13.02 -21.02
N GLU A 52 13.38 11.94 -20.92
CA GLU A 52 13.95 11.25 -22.07
C GLU A 52 12.89 10.36 -22.74
N LYS A 53 12.92 10.31 -24.07
CA LYS A 53 12.01 9.45 -24.86
C LYS A 53 12.23 7.97 -24.55
N GLY A 54 11.14 7.20 -24.52
CA GLY A 54 11.16 5.75 -24.32
C GLY A 54 11.01 5.31 -22.86
N ASN A 55 10.61 6.21 -21.97
CA ASN A 55 10.08 5.81 -20.66
C ASN A 55 8.61 5.41 -20.82
N HIS A 56 8.33 4.13 -20.60
CA HIS A 56 6.99 3.55 -20.78
C HIS A 56 5.89 4.31 -20.06
N LEU A 57 6.11 4.70 -18.80
CA LEU A 57 5.09 5.43 -18.03
C LEU A 57 4.88 6.85 -18.56
N SER A 58 5.95 7.55 -18.95
CA SER A 58 5.83 8.86 -19.60
C SER A 58 5.00 8.76 -20.89
N ASP A 59 5.29 7.76 -21.73
CA ASP A 59 4.58 7.53 -22.99
C ASP A 59 3.07 7.25 -22.74
N LEU A 60 2.74 6.40 -21.76
CA LEU A 60 1.36 6.13 -21.36
C LEU A 60 0.61 7.37 -20.84
N LEU A 61 1.30 8.23 -20.09
CA LEU A 61 0.70 9.46 -19.57
C LEU A 61 0.43 10.49 -20.67
N GLU A 62 1.27 10.53 -21.72
CA GLU A 62 1.02 11.35 -22.90
C GLU A 62 -0.22 10.87 -23.65
N GLU A 63 -0.37 9.56 -23.84
CA GLU A 63 -1.55 8.97 -24.48
C GLU A 63 -2.85 9.24 -23.71
N GLU A 64 -2.78 9.32 -22.37
CA GLU A 64 -3.93 9.50 -21.48
C GLU A 64 -4.07 10.93 -20.91
N GLU A 65 -3.38 11.92 -21.49
CA GLU A 65 -3.39 13.33 -21.04
C GLU A 65 -4.81 13.88 -20.90
N TYR A 66 -5.69 13.55 -21.84
CA TYR A 66 -7.09 13.99 -21.81
C TYR A 66 -7.85 13.40 -20.61
N ARG A 67 -7.64 12.13 -20.27
CA ARG A 67 -8.31 11.52 -19.10
C ARG A 67 -7.75 12.07 -17.79
N ILE A 68 -6.45 12.28 -17.72
CA ILE A 68 -5.81 12.87 -16.53
C ILE A 68 -6.35 14.28 -16.28
N SER A 69 -6.45 15.11 -17.33
CA SER A 69 -6.97 16.48 -17.23
C SER A 69 -8.48 16.55 -16.96
N SER A 70 -9.29 15.66 -17.56
CA SER A 70 -10.76 15.71 -17.44
C SER A 70 -11.32 14.92 -16.25
N GLN A 71 -10.72 13.78 -15.90
CA GLN A 71 -11.20 12.87 -14.85
C GLN A 71 -10.36 12.97 -13.56
N GLY A 72 -9.14 13.51 -13.66
CA GLY A 72 -8.23 13.62 -12.52
C GLY A 72 -7.63 12.28 -12.06
N SER A 73 -7.86 11.18 -12.79
CA SER A 73 -7.24 9.88 -12.49
C SER A 73 -7.27 8.93 -13.67
N VAL A 74 -6.29 8.03 -13.74
CA VAL A 74 -6.21 6.92 -14.69
C VAL A 74 -5.62 5.69 -14.00
N ASP A 75 -6.12 4.50 -14.34
CA ASP A 75 -5.63 3.22 -13.83
C ASP A 75 -5.09 2.39 -15.00
N PHE A 76 -3.78 2.16 -14.99
CA PHE A 76 -3.04 1.34 -15.94
C PHE A 76 -2.96 -0.08 -15.37
N MET A 77 -4.01 -0.87 -15.67
CA MET A 77 -4.21 -2.17 -15.05
C MET A 77 -3.09 -3.17 -15.35
N GLU A 78 -2.53 -3.14 -16.57
CA GLU A 78 -1.46 -4.06 -17.00
C GLU A 78 -0.14 -3.75 -16.29
N GLU A 79 0.14 -2.48 -16.05
CA GLU A 79 1.32 -1.96 -15.35
C GLU A 79 1.17 -2.05 -13.82
N HIS A 80 -0.04 -2.29 -13.33
CA HIS A 80 -0.41 -2.15 -11.92
C HIS A 80 -0.04 -0.75 -11.38
N VAL A 81 -0.26 0.28 -12.20
CA VAL A 81 0.02 1.67 -11.88
C VAL A 81 -1.28 2.48 -11.90
N GLU A 82 -1.51 3.22 -10.84
CA GLU A 82 -2.63 4.15 -10.73
C GLU A 82 -2.10 5.57 -10.56
N VAL A 83 -2.67 6.50 -11.34
CA VAL A 83 -2.28 7.90 -11.37
C VAL A 83 -3.46 8.77 -11.00
N ARG A 84 -3.22 9.74 -10.12
CA ARG A 84 -4.25 10.68 -9.64
C ARG A 84 -3.71 12.10 -9.59
N VAL A 85 -4.54 13.06 -9.99
CA VAL A 85 -4.29 14.49 -9.84
C VAL A 85 -4.85 14.97 -8.51
N VAL A 86 -4.02 15.68 -7.74
CA VAL A 86 -4.41 16.28 -6.48
C VAL A 86 -4.16 17.78 -6.56
N GLU A 87 -5.23 18.58 -6.49
CA GLU A 87 -5.11 20.04 -6.45
C GLU A 87 -4.41 20.52 -5.17
N PHE A 88 -3.52 21.50 -5.32
CA PHE A 88 -2.78 22.09 -4.20
C PHE A 88 -3.71 22.72 -3.15
N SER A 89 -4.78 23.36 -3.60
CA SER A 89 -5.81 23.99 -2.75
C SER A 89 -6.48 22.99 -1.82
N LYS A 90 -6.91 21.83 -2.35
CA LYS A 90 -7.52 20.72 -1.60
C LYS A 90 -6.54 20.15 -0.59
N MET A 91 -5.29 19.96 -1.01
CA MET A 91 -4.23 19.44 -0.15
C MET A 91 -3.93 20.39 1.02
N LYS A 92 -3.87 21.72 0.79
CA LYS A 92 -3.72 22.72 1.87
C LYS A 92 -4.87 22.71 2.87
N GLN A 93 -6.11 22.64 2.38
CA GLN A 93 -7.29 22.58 3.24
C GLN A 93 -7.31 21.34 4.14
N GLN A 94 -6.84 20.20 3.61
CA GLN A 94 -6.85 18.92 4.31
C GLN A 94 -5.57 18.63 5.12
N GLY A 95 -4.53 19.45 4.96
CA GLY A 95 -3.21 19.22 5.55
C GLY A 95 -2.46 18.03 4.94
N GLY A 96 -2.72 17.72 3.68
CA GLY A 96 -2.16 16.58 2.93
C GLY A 96 -3.23 15.82 2.15
N PHE A 97 -2.84 14.78 1.41
CA PHE A 97 -3.78 13.91 0.67
C PHE A 97 -3.85 12.50 1.28
N PRO A 98 -5.04 11.87 1.32
CA PRO A 98 -5.21 10.54 1.90
C PRO A 98 -4.65 9.46 0.98
N ILE A 99 -3.89 8.54 1.55
CA ILE A 99 -3.40 7.35 0.85
C ILE A 99 -4.11 6.09 1.37
N PRO A 100 -4.73 5.30 0.48
CA PRO A 100 -5.31 4.01 0.84
C PRO A 100 -4.27 3.08 1.46
N GLU A 101 -4.68 2.31 2.46
CA GLU A 101 -3.80 1.35 3.12
C GLU A 101 -3.62 0.09 2.25
N ARG A 102 -2.64 0.15 1.35
CA ARG A 102 -2.30 -0.90 0.37
C ARG A 102 -0.78 -1.07 0.30
N PRO A 103 -0.26 -2.27 -0.03
CA PRO A 103 1.18 -2.51 -0.20
C PRO A 103 1.67 -1.90 -1.52
N ARG A 104 1.71 -0.56 -1.59
CA ARG A 104 2.12 0.20 -2.77
C ARG A 104 3.30 1.12 -2.48
N ALA A 105 4.11 1.35 -3.50
CA ALA A 105 5.02 2.46 -3.62
C ALA A 105 4.29 3.65 -4.28
N TYR A 106 4.81 4.86 -4.03
CA TYR A 106 4.24 6.10 -4.50
C TYR A 106 5.35 7.00 -5.02
N ALA A 107 5.11 7.66 -6.15
CA ALA A 107 5.90 8.78 -6.64
C ALA A 107 4.99 10.00 -6.77
N VAL A 108 5.50 11.18 -6.42
CA VAL A 108 4.72 12.41 -6.48
C VAL A 108 5.48 13.45 -7.29
N TYR A 109 4.80 14.06 -8.25
CA TYR A 109 5.34 15.03 -9.20
C TYR A 109 4.56 16.33 -9.14
N GLY A 110 5.23 17.44 -9.45
CA GLY A 110 4.55 18.72 -9.62
C GLY A 110 3.77 18.75 -10.93
N LEU A 111 2.62 19.40 -10.93
CA LEU A 111 1.77 19.52 -12.12
C LEU A 111 1.30 20.97 -12.29
N GLU A 112 1.48 21.50 -13.49
CA GLU A 112 0.97 22.80 -13.91
C GLU A 112 0.19 22.69 -15.21
N TYR A 113 -0.91 23.42 -15.27
CA TYR A 113 -1.72 23.61 -16.46
C TYR A 113 -1.62 25.08 -16.88
N GLU A 114 -1.05 25.32 -18.06
CA GLU A 114 -1.01 26.63 -18.70
C GLU A 114 -1.83 26.58 -19.99
N GLY A 115 -3.09 27.02 -19.93
CA GLY A 115 -4.01 26.88 -21.06
C GLY A 115 -4.29 25.40 -21.36
N GLU A 116 -3.92 24.95 -22.56
CA GLU A 116 -4.02 23.53 -22.97
C GLU A 116 -2.74 22.74 -22.68
N GLU A 117 -1.66 23.39 -22.24
CA GLU A 117 -0.38 22.71 -21.96
C GLU A 117 -0.35 22.12 -20.55
N CYS A 118 -0.03 20.84 -20.45
CA CYS A 118 0.22 20.14 -19.20
C CYS A 118 1.73 19.92 -19.00
N ARG A 119 2.29 20.44 -17.91
CA ARG A 119 3.71 20.29 -17.54
C ARG A 119 3.85 19.49 -16.25
N ILE A 120 4.63 18.42 -16.32
CA ILE A 120 5.01 17.60 -15.18
C ILE A 120 6.45 17.91 -14.79
N TYR A 121 6.63 18.28 -13.53
CA TYR A 121 7.92 18.62 -12.95
C TYR A 121 8.54 17.42 -12.24
N ILE A 122 9.66 16.96 -12.78
CA ILE A 122 10.46 15.84 -12.25
C ILE A 122 11.54 16.44 -11.33
N PRO A 123 11.47 16.20 -10.01
CA PRO A 123 12.46 16.74 -9.08
C PRO A 123 13.80 16.02 -9.23
N SER A 124 14.90 16.74 -9.04
CA SER A 124 16.26 16.18 -8.99
C SER A 124 16.53 15.32 -7.74
N GLY A 125 15.70 15.46 -6.69
CA GLY A 125 15.78 14.71 -5.44
C GLY A 125 14.82 13.53 -5.33
N HIS A 126 14.82 12.85 -4.18
CA HIS A 126 13.92 11.72 -3.92
C HIS A 126 12.45 12.15 -3.90
N ASN A 127 11.65 11.50 -4.75
CA ASN A 127 10.20 11.70 -4.89
C ASN A 127 9.40 10.41 -4.71
N THR A 128 10.06 9.31 -4.36
CA THR A 128 9.44 8.01 -4.15
C THR A 128 9.35 7.64 -2.67
N PHE A 129 8.25 6.99 -2.31
CA PHE A 129 7.92 6.62 -0.94
C PHE A 129 7.33 5.21 -0.90
N ARG A 130 7.63 4.46 0.15
CA ARG A 130 6.95 3.20 0.44
C ARG A 130 6.29 3.29 1.81
N PHE A 131 4.99 3.01 1.86
CA PHE A 131 4.27 2.91 3.12
C PHE A 131 4.25 1.47 3.60
N SER A 132 4.38 1.28 4.90
CA SER A 132 4.23 -0.04 5.50
C SER A 132 2.80 -0.25 5.93
N VAL A 133 2.09 -1.22 5.35
CA VAL A 133 0.76 -1.60 5.83
C VAL A 133 0.88 -2.46 7.08
N GLU A 134 0.01 -2.21 8.07
CA GLU A 134 -0.01 -2.98 9.31
C GLU A 134 -1.00 -4.14 9.23
N VAL A 135 -0.47 -5.36 9.29
CA VAL A 135 -1.23 -6.61 9.36
C VAL A 135 -1.41 -6.99 10.82
N ASN A 136 -2.64 -6.90 11.32
CA ASN A 136 -2.99 -7.26 12.69
C ASN A 136 -3.66 -8.63 12.73
N LEU A 137 -3.02 -9.58 13.40
CA LEU A 137 -3.43 -10.97 13.50
C LEU A 137 -3.77 -11.33 14.94
N GLU A 138 -4.88 -12.01 15.15
CA GLU A 138 -5.21 -12.66 16.42
C GLU A 138 -5.00 -14.16 16.31
N ASP A 139 -4.27 -14.73 17.25
CA ASP A 139 -4.04 -16.18 17.39
C ASP A 139 -4.81 -16.72 18.60
N MET A 140 -5.62 -17.76 18.37
CA MET A 140 -6.50 -18.38 19.37
C MET A 140 -6.58 -19.90 19.19
N PRO A 141 -6.37 -20.72 20.24
CA PRO A 141 -6.64 -22.16 20.17
C PRO A 141 -8.14 -22.42 20.02
N VAL A 142 -8.51 -23.34 19.12
CA VAL A 142 -9.91 -23.74 18.93
C VAL A 142 -10.28 -24.82 19.92
N ARG A 143 -11.36 -24.57 20.68
CA ARG A 143 -11.91 -25.50 21.66
C ARG A 143 -13.28 -25.99 21.23
N GLY A 144 -13.47 -27.31 21.25
CA GLY A 144 -14.75 -27.98 21.08
C GLY A 144 -15.33 -28.38 22.43
N GLU A 145 -16.58 -28.82 22.43
CA GLU A 145 -17.25 -29.35 23.62
C GLU A 145 -17.55 -30.83 23.43
N LYS A 146 -17.27 -31.65 24.45
CA LYS A 146 -17.63 -33.07 24.46
C LYS A 146 -18.46 -33.43 25.69
N GLY A 147 -19.39 -34.37 25.52
CA GLY A 147 -20.27 -34.90 26.57
C GLY A 147 -21.72 -34.45 26.42
N LEU A 148 -22.68 -35.36 26.66
CA LEU A 148 -24.11 -35.08 26.56
C LEU A 148 -24.71 -34.38 27.80
N PHE A 149 -24.12 -34.59 28.99
CA PHE A 149 -24.65 -34.05 30.27
C PHE A 149 -23.76 -33.00 30.93
N ARG A 150 -22.43 -33.17 30.84
CA ARG A 150 -21.45 -32.17 31.30
C ARG A 150 -20.49 -31.89 30.16
N LYS A 151 -20.67 -30.74 29.52
CA LYS A 151 -19.81 -30.29 28.43
C LYS A 151 -18.42 -29.95 28.98
N THR A 152 -17.41 -30.68 28.51
CA THR A 152 -16.01 -30.41 28.85
C THR A 152 -15.31 -29.82 27.62
N PRO A 153 -14.64 -28.66 27.74
CA PRO A 153 -13.89 -28.11 26.63
C PRO A 153 -12.67 -28.98 26.33
N TYR A 154 -12.38 -29.22 25.06
CA TYR A 154 -11.17 -29.88 24.62
C TYR A 154 -10.58 -29.16 23.41
N TYR A 155 -9.26 -29.14 23.32
CA TYR A 155 -8.57 -28.58 22.16
C TYR A 155 -8.80 -29.42 20.91
N THR A 156 -9.18 -28.80 19.80
CA THR A 156 -9.58 -29.53 18.58
C THR A 156 -8.42 -29.89 17.66
N GLY A 157 -7.19 -29.47 17.98
CA GLY A 157 -6.02 -29.66 17.10
C GLY A 157 -5.74 -28.48 16.17
N TYR A 158 -6.48 -27.38 16.29
CA TYR A 158 -6.36 -26.21 15.43
C TYR A 158 -6.23 -24.89 16.20
N HIS A 159 -5.39 -24.00 15.70
CA HIS A 159 -5.46 -22.58 16.02
C HIS A 159 -6.29 -21.86 14.95
N ARG A 160 -7.09 -20.89 15.37
CA ARG A 160 -7.76 -19.95 14.48
C ARG A 160 -6.95 -18.67 14.44
N ILE A 161 -6.48 -18.33 13.25
CA ILE A 161 -5.85 -17.05 12.98
C ILE A 161 -6.88 -16.11 12.39
N ARG A 162 -7.09 -14.95 13.01
CA ARG A 162 -8.03 -13.93 12.54
C ARG A 162 -7.29 -12.67 12.13
N LEU A 163 -7.55 -12.20 10.92
CA LEU A 163 -7.17 -10.86 10.50
C LEU A 163 -8.21 -9.86 11.01
N THR A 164 -7.79 -8.85 11.77
CA THR A 164 -8.74 -7.92 12.41
C THR A 164 -9.28 -6.86 11.45
N LYS A 165 -8.60 -6.65 10.33
CA LYS A 165 -8.93 -5.65 9.32
C LYS A 165 -8.59 -6.18 7.92
N GLU A 166 -9.44 -5.85 6.96
CA GLU A 166 -9.17 -6.04 5.53
C GLU A 166 -8.02 -5.16 5.03
N ILE A 167 -7.17 -5.73 4.19
CA ILE A 167 -6.11 -5.01 3.48
C ILE A 167 -6.20 -5.36 1.99
N PRO A 168 -6.71 -4.44 1.15
CA PRO A 168 -6.88 -4.70 -0.27
C PRO A 168 -5.54 -4.76 -1.01
N ASP A 169 -5.56 -5.41 -2.18
CA ASP A 169 -4.43 -5.62 -3.09
C ASP A 169 -3.26 -6.42 -2.49
N MET A 170 -3.52 -7.29 -1.52
CA MET A 170 -2.52 -8.19 -0.94
C MET A 170 -2.36 -9.45 -1.79
N GLU A 171 -1.14 -9.70 -2.29
CA GLU A 171 -0.84 -10.90 -3.07
C GLU A 171 -0.54 -12.10 -2.17
N GLU A 172 -0.75 -13.31 -2.70
CA GLU A 172 -0.28 -14.52 -2.06
C GLU A 172 1.25 -14.48 -1.91
N GLY A 173 1.76 -14.91 -0.75
CA GLY A 173 3.19 -14.79 -0.43
C GLY A 173 3.63 -13.41 0.06
N THR A 174 2.72 -12.46 0.26
CA THR A 174 3.04 -11.21 0.96
C THR A 174 3.29 -11.44 2.46
N VAL A 175 2.52 -12.35 3.05
CA VAL A 175 2.65 -12.76 4.46
C VAL A 175 2.77 -14.28 4.54
N PHE A 176 3.68 -14.74 5.39
CA PHE A 176 3.92 -16.15 5.67
C PHE A 176 3.76 -16.44 7.16
N TYR A 177 3.47 -17.69 7.48
CA TYR A 177 3.55 -18.22 8.83
C TYR A 177 4.43 -19.47 8.90
N THR A 178 4.94 -19.74 10.10
CA THR A 178 5.67 -20.96 10.46
C THR A 178 5.10 -21.49 11.78
N VAL A 179 5.18 -22.81 11.98
CA VAL A 179 4.80 -23.47 13.24
C VAL A 179 6.09 -24.02 13.87
N ASP A 180 6.35 -23.66 15.12
CA ASP A 180 7.53 -24.04 15.91
C ASP A 180 8.86 -23.80 15.18
N SER A 181 8.94 -22.73 14.39
CA SER A 181 10.10 -22.36 13.57
C SER A 181 10.58 -23.48 12.62
N GLN A 182 9.65 -24.32 12.16
CA GLN A 182 9.93 -25.33 11.13
C GLN A 182 10.46 -24.68 9.83
N PRO A 183 11.20 -25.44 8.99
CA PRO A 183 11.88 -24.90 7.81
C PRO A 183 10.92 -24.39 6.73
N PHE A 184 9.66 -24.84 6.75
CA PHE A 184 8.66 -24.45 5.76
C PHE A 184 7.90 -23.21 6.20
N ARG A 185 7.88 -22.22 5.30
CA ARG A 185 7.02 -21.03 5.39
C ARG A 185 5.78 -21.27 4.56
N TYR A 186 4.62 -21.10 5.16
CA TYR A 186 3.33 -21.26 4.50
C TYR A 186 2.72 -19.90 4.21
N PRO A 187 2.21 -19.62 3.00
CA PRO A 187 1.58 -18.35 2.71
C PRO A 187 0.27 -18.22 3.48
N VAL A 188 -0.03 -17.00 3.96
CA VAL A 188 -1.37 -16.65 4.41
C VAL A 188 -2.26 -16.53 3.17
N PRO A 189 -3.48 -17.10 3.15
CA PRO A 189 -4.35 -17.02 1.99
C PRO A 189 -4.66 -15.58 1.59
N ALA A 190 -4.48 -15.25 0.31
CA ALA A 190 -4.76 -13.92 -0.22
C ALA A 190 -6.20 -13.48 0.04
N GLU A 191 -7.18 -14.38 -0.05
CA GLU A 191 -8.58 -14.06 0.24
C GLU A 191 -8.78 -13.54 1.68
N ILE A 192 -8.11 -14.14 2.66
CA ILE A 192 -8.20 -13.69 4.06
C ILE A 192 -7.55 -12.32 4.24
N MET A 193 -6.45 -12.05 3.53
CA MET A 193 -5.80 -10.73 3.56
C MET A 193 -6.69 -9.65 2.93
N ASN A 194 -7.29 -9.95 1.77
CA ASN A 194 -8.08 -8.99 0.99
C ASN A 194 -9.53 -8.84 1.42
N LYS A 195 -10.11 -9.75 2.20
CA LYS A 195 -11.51 -9.63 2.68
C LYS A 195 -11.62 -9.63 4.21
N GLY A 196 -10.47 -9.74 4.90
CA GLY A 196 -10.43 -10.05 6.32
C GLY A 196 -10.92 -11.47 6.60
N GLY A 197 -11.10 -11.79 7.89
CA GLY A 197 -11.71 -13.05 8.32
C GLY A 197 -10.74 -13.96 9.06
N SER A 198 -10.92 -15.27 8.93
CA SER A 198 -10.15 -16.26 9.69
C SER A 198 -9.79 -17.48 8.87
N PHE A 199 -8.64 -18.06 9.19
CA PHE A 199 -8.22 -19.36 8.70
C PHE A 199 -7.71 -20.22 9.87
N TYR A 200 -7.57 -21.52 9.63
CA TYR A 200 -7.24 -22.49 10.66
C TYR A 200 -5.91 -23.18 10.35
N ILE A 201 -5.05 -23.24 11.36
CA ILE A 201 -3.75 -23.92 11.28
C ILE A 201 -3.79 -25.13 12.19
N ARG A 202 -3.53 -26.32 11.62
CA ARG A 202 -3.43 -27.55 12.41
C ARG A 202 -2.08 -27.60 13.13
N CYS A 203 -2.10 -27.60 14.47
CA CYS A 203 -0.90 -27.62 15.29
C CYS A 203 -1.19 -28.07 16.74
N PRO A 204 -0.18 -28.40 17.55
CA PRO A 204 -0.33 -28.56 19.00
C PRO A 204 -0.88 -27.30 19.70
N GLU A 205 -1.59 -27.43 20.82
CA GLU A 205 -2.21 -26.28 21.55
C GLU A 205 -1.19 -25.21 21.99
N ASN A 206 0.03 -25.64 22.30
CA ASN A 206 1.10 -24.75 22.77
C ASN A 206 2.13 -24.44 21.66
N ALA A 207 1.80 -24.73 20.40
CA ALA A 207 2.71 -24.47 19.29
C ALA A 207 2.94 -22.96 19.13
N ARG A 208 4.17 -22.59 18.76
CA ARG A 208 4.52 -21.22 18.44
C ARG A 208 4.24 -20.96 16.96
N ILE A 209 3.27 -20.09 16.67
CA ILE A 209 3.00 -19.61 15.32
C ILE A 209 3.68 -18.25 15.14
N ASP A 210 4.68 -18.18 14.27
CA ASP A 210 5.37 -16.94 13.93
C ASP A 210 4.98 -16.48 12.52
N PHE A 211 4.79 -15.17 12.35
CA PHE A 211 4.45 -14.55 11.08
C PHE A 211 5.60 -13.67 10.57
N SER A 212 5.74 -13.63 9.25
CA SER A 212 6.80 -12.87 8.59
C SER A 212 6.32 -12.35 7.24
N SER A 213 6.84 -11.19 6.83
CA SER A 213 6.51 -10.61 5.54
C SER A 213 7.44 -11.13 4.44
N GLY A 214 7.00 -11.04 3.18
CA GLY A 214 7.87 -11.21 2.02
C GLY A 214 8.90 -10.08 1.93
N ASN A 215 10.01 -10.33 1.24
CA ASN A 215 11.02 -9.30 0.97
C ASN A 215 10.37 -8.13 0.21
N ASN A 216 10.66 -6.89 0.61
CA ASN A 216 10.13 -5.68 -0.03
C ASN A 216 8.59 -5.55 -0.09
N SER A 217 7.85 -6.37 0.64
CA SER A 217 6.37 -6.37 0.68
C SER A 217 5.73 -5.06 1.15
N GLY A 218 6.48 -4.20 1.85
CA GLY A 218 5.89 -3.01 2.47
C GLY A 218 4.85 -3.38 3.53
N VAL A 219 5.04 -4.50 4.23
CA VAL A 219 4.12 -4.97 5.28
C VAL A 219 4.84 -5.08 6.61
N ARG A 220 4.16 -4.64 7.68
CA ARG A 220 4.54 -4.84 9.08
C ARG A 220 3.49 -5.70 9.74
N ILE A 221 3.92 -6.70 10.50
CA ILE A 221 3.02 -7.68 11.09
C ILE A 221 3.00 -7.53 12.60
N PHE A 222 1.81 -7.49 13.17
CA PHE A 222 1.53 -7.45 14.59
C PHE A 222 0.64 -8.63 14.94
N VAL A 223 1.08 -9.43 15.91
CA VAL A 223 0.37 -10.64 16.33
C VAL A 223 -0.05 -10.48 17.78
N GLN A 224 -1.35 -10.53 18.03
CA GLN A 224 -1.94 -10.57 19.35
C GLN A 224 -2.34 -12.00 19.70
N LYS A 225 -1.76 -12.53 20.78
CA LYS A 225 -2.17 -13.83 21.33
C LYS A 225 -3.34 -13.65 22.28
N LYS A 226 -4.42 -14.40 22.08
CA LYS A 226 -5.58 -14.43 22.98
C LYS A 226 -5.67 -15.82 23.60
N ASN A 227 -5.66 -15.86 24.93
CA ASN A 227 -5.78 -17.08 25.73
C ASN A 227 -7.24 -17.49 25.93
#